data_AF-A0A6S7LT71-F1
#
_entry.id   AF-A0A6S7LT71-F1
#
_cell.length_a   1.000
_cell.length_b   1.000
_cell.length_c   1.000
_cell.angle_alpha   90.00
_cell.angle_beta   90.00
_cell.angle_gamma   90.00
#
_symmetry.space_group_name_H-M   'P 1'
#
loop_
_entity.id
_entity.type
_entity.pdbx_description
1 polymer ?
#
loop_
_entity_poly.entity_id
_entity_poly.type
_entity_poly.pdbx_seq_one_letter_code
_entity_poly.pdbx_strand_id
1 'polypeptide(L)'
;MRKMVNPAFKVNNLKTMVEVFDDKAKLLAKYWNGIISAKSKTNAKKECHLFVQNDLNRMSLDALGECVFGYEFNTIEAGDTIISRAFTDLFAGVNGTAKSFSRKLLLWFPFLKCFMKSIIKREEAFKTISCVIKQ
;
A
#
# COMPACT_ATOMS: atom_id res chain seq x y z
N MET A 1 -31.46 -1.85 -0.28
CA MET A 1 -30.09 -1.75 0.28
C MET A 1 -29.88 -0.52 1.16
N ARG A 2 -30.02 0.72 0.67
CA ARG A 2 -29.79 1.94 1.48
C ARG A 2 -30.55 1.97 2.82
N LYS A 3 -31.85 1.65 2.83
CA LYS A 3 -32.67 1.63 4.06
C LYS A 3 -32.22 0.60 5.10
N MET A 4 -31.60 -0.51 4.69
CA MET A 4 -31.08 -1.54 5.60
C MET A 4 -29.73 -1.14 6.23
N VAL A 5 -28.92 -0.38 5.50
CA VAL A 5 -27.57 0.02 5.95
C VAL A 5 -27.59 1.31 6.78
N ASN A 6 -28.53 2.22 6.49
CA ASN A 6 -28.66 3.51 7.18
C ASN A 6 -28.72 3.42 8.72
N PRO A 7 -29.35 2.40 9.34
CA PRO A 7 -29.33 2.22 10.79
C PRO A 7 -27.92 2.05 11.38
N ALA A 8 -26.98 1.42 10.66
CA ALA A 8 -25.60 1.27 11.09
C ALA A 8 -24.84 2.60 11.15
N PHE A 9 -25.26 3.59 10.35
CA PHE A 9 -24.66 4.93 10.27
C PHE A 9 -25.46 6.00 11.03
N LYS A 10 -26.27 5.60 12.02
CA LYS A 10 -26.91 6.56 12.95
C LYS A 10 -25.88 7.17 13.88
N VAL A 11 -26.15 8.38 14.37
CA VAL A 11 -25.22 9.18 15.22
C VAL A 11 -24.67 8.39 16.41
N ASN A 12 -25.51 7.58 17.08
CA ASN A 12 -25.08 6.78 18.23
C ASN A 12 -24.02 5.73 17.85
N ASN A 13 -24.20 5.07 16.71
CA ASN A 13 -23.26 4.06 16.20
C ASN A 13 -22.02 4.71 15.56
N LEU A 14 -22.17 5.91 14.98
CA LEU A 14 -21.03 6.67 14.49
C LEU A 14 -20.11 7.10 15.64
N LYS A 15 -20.67 7.49 16.79
CA LYS A 15 -19.86 7.87 17.95
C LYS A 15 -18.96 6.71 18.39
N THR A 16 -19.49 5.50 18.49
CA THR A 16 -18.71 4.31 18.85
C THR A 16 -17.66 3.97 17.78
N MET A 17 -17.97 4.17 16.50
CA MET A 17 -16.97 3.99 15.43
C MET A 17 -15.83 5.01 15.55
N VAL A 18 -16.16 6.29 15.82
CA VAL A 18 -15.16 7.36 15.96
C VAL A 18 -14.20 7.09 17.11
N GLU A 19 -14.69 6.53 18.22
CA GLU A 19 -13.83 6.10 19.34
C GLU A 19 -12.78 5.06 18.88
N VAL A 20 -13.19 4.05 18.12
CA VAL A 20 -12.27 3.05 17.53
C VAL A 20 -11.27 3.69 16.55
N PHE A 21 -11.73 4.62 15.70
CA PHE A 21 -10.84 5.33 14.77
C PHE A 21 -9.78 6.15 15.51
N ASP A 22 -10.13 6.82 16.60
CA ASP A 22 -9.20 7.60 17.42
C ASP A 22 -8.15 6.69 18.08
N ASP A 23 -8.55 5.53 18.59
CA ASP A 23 -7.63 4.56 19.18
C ASP A 23 -6.64 4.01 18.15
N LYS A 24 -7.10 3.62 16.96
CA LYS A 24 -6.19 3.16 15.89
C LYS A 24 -5.30 4.27 15.35
N ALA A 25 -5.77 5.52 15.30
CA ALA A 25 -4.96 6.67 14.91
C ALA A 25 -3.84 6.95 15.92
N LYS A 26 -4.13 6.89 17.23
CA LYS A 26 -3.13 7.00 18.30
C LYS A 26 -2.11 5.87 18.22
N LEU A 27 -2.53 4.64 17.92
CA LEU A 27 -1.63 3.50 17.74
C LEU A 27 -0.68 3.74 16.55
N LEU A 28 -1.20 4.19 15.41
CA LEU A 28 -0.38 4.53 14.25
C LEU A 28 0.64 5.65 14.56
N ALA A 29 0.22 6.70 15.27
CA ALA A 29 1.12 7.77 15.68
C ALA A 29 2.24 7.27 16.61
N LYS A 30 1.93 6.38 17.56
CA LYS A 30 2.94 5.72 18.42
C LYS A 30 3.91 4.89 17.58
N TYR A 31 3.41 4.14 16.61
CA TYR A 31 4.22 3.33 15.70
C TYR A 31 5.22 4.19 14.90
N TRP A 32 4.76 5.29 14.30
CA TRP A 32 5.66 6.22 13.60
C TRP A 32 6.70 6.88 14.51
N ASN A 33 6.29 7.32 15.71
CA ASN A 33 7.22 7.86 16.70
C ASN A 33 8.30 6.84 17.10
N GLY A 34 7.93 5.56 17.20
CA GLY A 34 8.86 4.45 17.43
C GLY A 34 9.89 4.31 16.31
N ILE A 35 9.46 4.34 15.04
CA ILE A 35 10.36 4.27 13.87
C ILE A 35 11.31 5.46 13.83
N ILE A 36 10.80 6.67 14.04
CA ILE A 36 11.60 7.90 14.01
C ILE A 36 12.66 7.86 15.12
N SER A 37 12.26 7.48 16.33
CA SER A 37 13.17 7.38 17.49
C SER A 37 14.24 6.30 17.29
N ALA A 38 13.89 5.16 16.68
CA ALA A 38 14.83 4.09 16.38
C ALA A 38 15.86 4.52 15.31
N LYS A 39 15.41 5.14 14.22
CA LYS A 39 16.30 5.59 13.13
C LYS A 39 17.23 6.73 13.55
N SER A 40 16.78 7.62 14.45
CA SER A 40 17.59 8.71 14.99
C SER A 40 18.80 8.22 15.80
N LYS A 41 18.79 6.99 16.33
CA LYS A 41 19.91 6.42 17.09
C LYS A 41 20.98 5.79 16.20
N THR A 42 20.61 5.34 15.00
CA THR A 42 21.47 4.50 14.16
C THR A 42 22.11 5.26 12.99
N ASN A 43 21.49 6.35 12.51
CA ASN A 43 21.98 7.12 11.37
C ASN A 43 22.19 8.59 11.73
N ALA A 44 23.35 9.15 11.36
CA ALA A 44 23.66 10.58 11.50
C ALA A 44 22.86 11.50 10.54
N LYS A 45 21.98 10.93 9.69
CA LYS A 45 21.07 11.68 8.83
C LYS A 45 19.76 11.96 9.57
N LYS A 46 19.39 13.25 9.64
CA LYS A 46 18.18 13.78 10.31
C LYS A 46 16.85 13.40 9.65
N GLU A 47 16.85 12.65 8.56
CA GLU A 47 15.67 12.44 7.72
C GLU A 47 15.15 11.01 7.83
N CYS A 48 13.85 10.87 8.13
CA CYS A 48 13.15 9.60 8.22
C CYS A 48 12.07 9.53 7.14
N HIS A 49 12.27 8.68 6.13
CA HIS A 49 11.23 8.36 5.15
C HIS A 49 10.26 7.31 5.71
N LEU A 50 8.97 7.61 5.61
CA LEU A 50 7.85 6.76 6.01
C LEU A 50 6.93 6.51 4.81
N PHE A 51 6.43 5.29 4.66
CA PHE A 51 5.49 4.91 3.61
C PHE A 51 4.05 5.11 4.09
N VAL A 52 3.67 6.38 4.28
CA VAL A 52 2.40 6.80 4.90
C VAL A 52 1.16 6.16 4.24
N GLN A 53 1.16 6.01 2.92
CA GLN A 53 0.02 5.42 2.20
C GLN A 53 -0.28 3.98 2.66
N ASN A 54 0.76 3.16 2.81
CA ASN A 54 0.61 1.77 3.20
C ASN A 54 0.16 1.67 4.66
N ASP A 55 0.73 2.52 5.51
CA ASP A 55 0.39 2.57 6.93
C ASP A 55 -1.06 3.05 7.15
N LEU A 56 -1.54 4.01 6.36
CA LEU A 56 -2.94 4.45 6.39
C LEU A 56 -3.90 3.37 5.87
N ASN A 57 -3.52 2.62 4.83
CA ASN A 57 -4.32 1.51 4.33
C ASN A 57 -4.48 0.43 5.42
N ARG A 58 -3.40 0.10 6.13
CA ARG A 58 -3.39 -0.84 7.27
C ARG A 58 -4.27 -0.35 8.43
N MET A 59 -4.10 0.90 8.85
CA MET A 59 -4.92 1.51 9.89
C MET A 59 -6.41 1.50 9.53
N SER A 60 -6.73 1.82 8.27
CA SER A 60 -8.12 1.81 7.78
C SER A 60 -8.71 0.39 7.82
N LEU A 61 -7.93 -0.61 7.44
CA LEU A 61 -8.34 -2.01 7.50
C LEU A 61 -8.57 -2.48 8.95
N ASP A 62 -7.69 -2.12 9.88
CA ASP A 62 -7.84 -2.45 11.30
C ASP A 62 -9.09 -1.78 11.90
N ALA A 63 -9.30 -0.49 11.64
CA ALA A 63 -10.45 0.24 12.15
C ALA A 63 -11.78 -0.27 11.57
N LEU A 64 -11.83 -0.59 10.27
CA LEU A 64 -13.01 -1.20 9.66
C LEU A 64 -13.23 -2.64 10.12
N GLY A 65 -12.15 -3.41 10.28
CA GLY A 65 -12.17 -4.74 10.86
C GLY A 65 -12.92 -4.77 12.18
N GLU A 66 -12.52 -3.86 13.07
CA GLU A 66 -13.09 -3.77 14.40
C GLU A 66 -14.51 -3.17 14.40
N CYS A 67 -14.73 -2.05 13.71
CA CYS A 67 -16.03 -1.38 13.69
C CYS A 67 -17.14 -2.17 12.99
N VAL A 68 -16.81 -2.85 11.89
CA VAL A 68 -17.81 -3.48 11.01
C VAL A 68 -17.91 -4.98 11.27
N PHE A 69 -16.78 -5.63 11.52
CA PHE A 69 -16.71 -7.09 11.66
C PHE A 69 -16.40 -7.55 13.08
N GLY A 70 -16.07 -6.64 14.01
CA GLY A 70 -15.64 -6.98 15.37
C GLY A 70 -14.34 -7.78 15.38
N TYR A 71 -13.51 -7.66 14.35
CA TYR A 71 -12.29 -8.45 14.18
C TYR A 71 -11.06 -7.55 14.17
N GLU A 72 -10.08 -7.88 15.01
CA GLU A 72 -8.83 -7.15 15.10
C GLU A 72 -7.75 -7.81 14.26
N PHE A 73 -7.41 -7.18 13.12
CA PHE A 73 -6.37 -7.71 12.21
C PHE A 73 -4.94 -7.41 12.67
N ASN A 74 -4.76 -6.41 13.55
CA ASN A 74 -3.48 -5.98 14.10
C ASN A 74 -2.38 -5.78 13.03
N THR A 75 -2.75 -5.22 11.88
CA THR A 75 -1.85 -5.10 10.73
C THR A 75 -0.74 -4.06 10.92
N ILE A 76 -0.93 -3.10 11.84
CA ILE A 76 0.09 -2.09 12.18
C ILE A 76 1.29 -2.74 12.89
N GLU A 77 1.04 -3.67 13.83
CA GLU A 77 2.09 -4.29 14.65
C GLU A 77 2.59 -5.63 14.09
N ALA A 78 1.69 -6.48 13.58
CA ALA A 78 2.01 -7.82 13.11
C ALA A 78 2.57 -7.86 11.66
N GLY A 79 2.51 -6.74 10.94
CA GLY A 79 3.01 -6.62 9.57
C GLY A 79 2.01 -7.09 8.49
N ASP A 80 2.53 -7.38 7.30
CA ASP A 80 1.69 -7.67 6.12
C ASP A 80 1.07 -9.06 6.14
N THR A 81 -0.20 -9.11 6.54
CA THR A 81 -1.09 -10.26 6.33
C THR A 81 -1.58 -10.33 4.87
N ILE A 82 -2.12 -11.48 4.46
CA ILE A 82 -2.70 -11.68 3.12
C ILE A 82 -3.81 -10.65 2.85
N ILE A 83 -4.63 -10.35 3.86
CA ILE A 83 -5.74 -9.39 3.75
C ILE A 83 -5.20 -7.97 3.62
N SER A 84 -4.20 -7.59 4.42
CA SER A 84 -3.51 -6.30 4.31
C SER A 84 -2.94 -6.08 2.91
N ARG A 85 -2.30 -7.09 2.33
CA ARG A 85 -1.74 -7.02 0.97
C ARG A 85 -2.83 -6.88 -0.08
N ALA A 86 -3.89 -7.69 -0.01
CA ALA A 86 -5.00 -7.60 -0.95
C ALA A 86 -5.69 -6.22 -0.89
N PHE A 87 -5.87 -5.69 0.33
CA PHE A 87 -6.42 -4.35 0.54
C PHE A 87 -5.48 -3.27 -0.03
N THR A 88 -4.18 -3.37 0.26
CA THR A 88 -3.18 -2.44 -0.26
C THR A 88 -3.08 -2.50 -1.79
N ASP A 89 -3.15 -3.68 -2.40
CA ASP A 89 -3.14 -3.85 -3.85
C ASP A 89 -4.38 -3.22 -4.51
N LEU A 90 -5.54 -3.34 -3.87
CA LEU A 90 -6.78 -2.70 -4.31
C LEU A 90 -6.65 -1.17 -4.34
N PHE A 91 -6.04 -0.58 -3.30
CA PHE A 91 -5.81 0.87 -3.24
C PHE A 91 -4.58 1.33 -4.03
N ALA A 92 -3.56 0.50 -4.20
CA ALA A 92 -2.38 0.80 -5.02
C ALA A 92 -2.75 0.86 -6.52
N GLY A 93 -3.77 0.08 -6.94
CA GLY A 93 -4.37 0.16 -8.27
C GLY A 93 -5.06 1.49 -8.57
N VAL A 94 -5.38 2.30 -7.55
CA VAL A 94 -6.02 3.62 -7.69
C VAL A 94 -5.01 4.70 -8.13
N ASN A 95 -3.69 4.46 -8.01
CA ASN A 95 -2.65 5.17 -8.77
C ASN A 95 -2.62 4.72 -10.25
N GLY A 96 -3.80 4.43 -10.80
CA GLY A 96 -4.05 3.86 -12.11
C GLY A 96 -3.69 4.77 -13.28
N THR A 97 -3.09 5.94 -13.06
CA THR A 97 -2.61 6.78 -14.17
C THR A 97 -1.53 6.05 -14.97
N ALA A 98 -0.52 5.45 -14.33
CA ALA A 98 0.57 4.79 -15.05
C ALA A 98 0.13 3.49 -15.75
N LYS A 99 -0.73 2.67 -15.13
CA LYS A 99 -1.18 1.38 -15.67
C LYS A 99 -2.32 1.53 -16.69
N SER A 100 -3.20 2.52 -16.51
CA SER A 100 -4.29 2.82 -17.45
C SER A 100 -3.78 3.63 -18.65
N PHE A 101 -2.84 4.57 -18.44
CA PHE A 101 -2.18 5.28 -19.53
C PHE A 101 -1.29 4.34 -20.34
N SER A 102 -0.51 3.46 -19.70
CA SER A 102 0.28 2.46 -20.45
C SER A 102 -0.61 1.50 -21.23
N ARG A 103 -1.77 1.06 -20.69
CA ARG A 103 -2.70 0.21 -21.44
C ARG A 103 -3.34 0.92 -22.64
N LYS A 104 -3.71 2.20 -22.51
CA LYS A 104 -4.22 3.01 -23.63
C LYS A 104 -3.13 3.34 -24.65
N LEU A 105 -1.93 3.68 -24.20
CA LEU A 105 -0.77 3.98 -25.05
C LEU A 105 -0.31 2.73 -25.82
N LEU A 106 -0.32 1.56 -25.18
CA LEU A 106 0.03 0.28 -25.81
C LEU A 106 -1.03 -0.18 -26.83
N LEU A 107 -2.31 0.16 -26.60
CA LEU A 107 -3.39 -0.06 -27.57
C LEU A 107 -3.28 0.89 -28.77
N TRP A 108 -2.87 2.14 -28.55
CA TRP A 108 -2.75 3.14 -29.61
C TRP A 108 -1.48 2.98 -30.46
N PHE A 109 -0.38 2.50 -29.87
CA PHE A 109 0.90 2.30 -30.56
C PHE A 109 1.38 0.84 -30.48
N PRO A 110 0.97 -0.03 -31.43
CA PRO A 110 1.40 -1.43 -31.46
C PRO A 110 2.92 -1.59 -31.72
N PHE A 111 3.60 -0.58 -32.25
CA PHE A 111 5.05 -0.59 -32.45
C PHE A 111 5.83 -0.63 -31.12
N LEU A 112 5.27 -0.06 -30.04
CA LEU A 112 5.89 -0.09 -28.70
C LEU A 112 5.96 -1.52 -28.16
N LYS A 113 5.04 -2.41 -28.54
CA LYS A 113 5.11 -3.84 -28.18
C LYS A 113 6.34 -4.53 -28.78
N CYS A 114 6.69 -4.16 -30.02
CA CYS A 114 7.87 -4.69 -30.71
C CYS A 114 9.16 -4.06 -30.14
N PHE A 115 9.13 -2.75 -29.85
CA PHE A 115 10.24 -2.05 -29.22
C PHE A 115 10.55 -2.57 -27.81
N MET A 116 9.51 -2.83 -26.98
CA MET A 116 9.71 -3.42 -25.66
C MET A 116 10.27 -4.84 -25.74
N LYS A 117 9.81 -5.68 -26.69
CA LYS A 117 10.42 -6.99 -26.96
C LYS A 117 11.90 -6.87 -27.37
N SER A 118 12.25 -5.85 -28.16
CA SER A 118 13.63 -5.57 -28.56
C SER A 118 14.51 -5.16 -27.37
N ILE A 119 13.98 -4.37 -26.43
CA ILE A 119 14.70 -3.98 -25.21
C ILE A 119 14.98 -5.18 -24.30
N ILE A 120 13.99 -6.04 -24.05
CA ILE A 120 14.16 -7.24 -23.21
C ILE A 120 15.22 -8.18 -23.82
N LYS A 121 15.19 -8.38 -25.14
CA LYS A 121 16.19 -9.20 -25.86
C LYS A 121 17.61 -8.63 -25.76
N ARG A 122 17.76 -7.31 -25.63
CA ARG A 122 19.05 -6.64 -25.44
C ARG A 122 19.62 -6.85 -24.03
N GLU A 123 18.78 -6.88 -23.00
CA GLU A 123 19.23 -7.20 -21.64
C GLU A 123 19.75 -8.64 -21.51
N GLU A 124 19.07 -9.60 -22.15
CA GLU A 124 19.51 -11.00 -22.21
C GLU A 124 20.84 -11.13 -22.96
N ALA A 125 20.99 -10.47 -24.10
CA ALA A 125 22.25 -10.43 -24.85
C ALA A 125 23.38 -9.79 -24.03
N PHE A 126 23.10 -8.72 -23.27
CA PHE A 126 24.09 -8.06 -22.44
C PHE A 126 24.54 -8.94 -21.26
N LYS A 127 23.62 -9.69 -20.65
CA LYS A 127 23.96 -10.70 -19.61
C LYS A 127 24.87 -11.79 -20.16
N THR A 128 24.57 -12.32 -21.34
CA THR A 128 25.42 -13.33 -22.00
C THR A 128 26.80 -12.77 -22.33
N ILE A 129 26.88 -11.56 -22.90
CA ILE A 129 28.14 -10.88 -23.18
C ILE A 129 28.94 -10.63 -21.89
N SER A 130 28.29 -10.23 -20.80
CA SER A 130 28.95 -10.03 -19.51
C SER A 130 29.48 -11.32 -18.89
N CYS A 131 28.85 -12.47 -19.14
CA CYS A 131 29.36 -13.77 -18.71
C CYS A 131 30.57 -14.23 -19.53
N VAL A 132 30.60 -13.90 -20.82
CA VAL A 132 31.72 -14.23 -21.72
C VAL A 132 32.94 -13.35 -21.46
N ILE A 133 32.75 -12.06 -21.12
CA ILE A 133 33.85 -11.13 -20.84
C ILE A 133 34.52 -11.37 -19.47
N LYS A 134 33.86 -12.12 -18.57
CA LYS A 134 34.33 -12.36 -17.19
C LYS A 134 35.07 -13.71 -17.01
N GLN A 135 35.24 -14.49 -18.08
CA GLN A 135 36.14 -15.65 -18.16
C GLN A 135 37.53 -15.21 -18.63
#